data_AF-A0A7S1TMF0-F1
#
_entry.id   AF-A0A7S1TMF0-F1
#
_cell.length_a   1.000
_cell.length_b   1.000
_cell.length_c   1.000
_cell.angle_alpha   90.00
_cell.angle_beta   90.00
_cell.angle_gamma   90.00
#
_symmetry.space_group_name_H-M   'P 1'
#
loop_
_entity.id
_entity.type
_entity.pdbx_description
1 polymer ?
#
loop_
_entity_poly.entity_id
_entity_poly.type
_entity_poly.pdbx_seq_one_letter_code
_entity_poly.pdbx_strand_id
1 'polypeptide(L)'
;VVLEVKNRTSAKLIEREPGFHEIVQLIVYLKLLGCARGELVQAFRERPGDAPTIRVRPVAMDAEHSAGWDEEIVPKLLHFAHILLRARAPASRDLRLSLLRSSVAHRAQLLRD
;
A
#
# COMPACT_ATOMS: atom_id res chain seq x y z
N VAL A 1 17.21 -7.46 -5.18
CA VAL A 1 16.03 -8.24 -4.74
C VAL A 1 15.55 -7.61 -3.44
N VAL A 2 14.24 -7.41 -3.28
CA VAL A 2 13.66 -6.86 -2.04
C VAL A 2 12.96 -7.97 -1.27
N LEU A 3 13.16 -8.04 0.04
CA LEU A 3 12.45 -8.96 0.93
C LEU A 3 11.54 -8.17 1.86
N GLU A 4 10.24 -8.44 1.81
CA GLU A 4 9.27 -7.91 2.77
C GLU A 4 8.84 -9.05 3.69
N VAL A 5 9.16 -8.95 4.98
CA VAL A 5 8.88 -10.00 5.97
C VAL A 5 7.73 -9.57 6.88
N LYS A 6 6.65 -10.36 6.89
CA LYS A 6 5.48 -10.16 7.76
C LYS A 6 5.38 -11.29 8.78
N ASN A 7 5.58 -10.96 10.05
CA ASN A 7 5.24 -11.84 11.16
C ASN A 7 3.74 -11.75 11.43
N ARG A 8 2.99 -12.77 11.04
CA ARG A 8 1.53 -12.86 11.21
C ARG A 8 1.19 -13.18 12.65
N THR A 9 0.03 -12.70 13.07
CA THR A 9 -0.51 -12.92 14.43
C THR A 9 -1.45 -14.12 14.51
N SER A 10 -1.82 -14.73 13.38
CA SER A 10 -2.66 -15.92 13.35
C SER A 10 -2.33 -16.82 12.16
N ALA A 11 -2.54 -18.13 12.33
CA ALA A 11 -2.43 -19.13 11.28
C ALA A 11 -3.31 -18.80 10.05
N LYS A 12 -4.53 -18.28 10.29
CA LYS A 12 -5.45 -17.89 9.21
C LYS A 12 -4.88 -16.83 8.26
N LEU A 13 -4.01 -15.94 8.76
CA LEU A 13 -3.40 -14.89 7.95
C LEU A 13 -2.28 -15.40 7.06
N ILE A 14 -1.57 -16.45 7.47
CA ILE A 14 -0.55 -17.09 6.61
C ILE A 14 -1.21 -18.06 5.62
N GLU A 15 -2.35 -18.66 5.98
CA GLU A 15 -3.09 -19.59 5.11
C GLU A 15 -3.73 -18.93 3.88
N ARG A 16 -4.11 -17.66 4.01
CA ARG A 16 -4.73 -16.88 2.95
C ARG A 16 -3.71 -16.31 1.98
N GLU A 17 -4.14 -16.08 0.74
CA GLU A 17 -3.39 -15.26 -0.20
C GLU A 17 -3.15 -13.86 0.39
N PRO A 18 -1.94 -13.28 0.20
CA PRO A 18 -1.66 -11.91 0.59
C PRO A 18 -2.70 -10.94 0.04
N GLY A 19 -3.03 -9.93 0.85
CA GLY A 19 -3.91 -8.87 0.41
C GLY A 19 -3.27 -8.07 -0.73
N PHE A 20 -4.08 -7.59 -1.68
CA PHE A 20 -3.60 -6.76 -2.79
C PHE A 20 -2.73 -5.58 -2.32
N HIS A 21 -3.08 -4.95 -1.19
CA HIS A 21 -2.32 -3.85 -0.60
C HIS A 21 -0.87 -4.22 -0.23
N GLU A 22 -0.60 -5.48 0.14
CA GLU A 22 0.75 -5.95 0.48
C GLU A 22 1.60 -6.14 -0.78
N ILE A 23 0.96 -6.57 -1.87
CA ILE A 23 1.60 -6.65 -3.18
C ILE A 23 1.94 -5.25 -3.69
N VAL A 24 1.00 -4.31 -3.59
CA VAL A 24 1.25 -2.89 -3.92
C VAL A 24 2.38 -2.32 -3.08
N GLN A 25 2.42 -2.60 -1.76
CA GLN A 25 3.52 -2.16 -0.88
C GLN A 25 4.88 -2.65 -1.38
N LEU A 26 4.99 -3.93 -1.76
CA LEU A 26 6.24 -4.49 -2.29
C LEU A 26 6.61 -3.88 -3.66
N ILE A 27 5.64 -3.67 -4.56
CA ILE A 27 5.87 -2.99 -5.86
C ILE A 27 6.39 -1.57 -5.67
N VAL A 28 5.89 -0.82 -4.67
CA VAL A 28 6.42 0.50 -4.30
C VAL A 28 7.91 0.39 -3.99
N TYR A 29 8.31 -0.57 -3.14
CA TYR A 29 9.72 -0.76 -2.77
C TYR A 29 10.59 -1.16 -3.95
N LEU A 30 10.10 -2.03 -4.83
CA LEU A 30 10.79 -2.41 -6.06
C LEU A 30 11.09 -1.18 -6.93
N LYS A 31 10.10 -0.30 -7.11
CA LYS A 31 10.28 0.94 -7.89
C LYS A 31 11.22 1.93 -7.22
N LEU A 32 11.09 2.16 -5.91
CA LEU A 32 11.96 3.07 -5.16
C LEU A 32 13.44 2.62 -5.15
N LEU A 33 13.67 1.31 -5.11
CA LEU A 33 15.01 0.73 -5.00
C LEU A 33 15.58 0.28 -6.36
N GLY A 34 14.87 0.51 -7.46
CA GLY A 34 15.29 0.08 -8.81
C GLY A 34 15.47 -1.44 -8.95
N CYS A 35 14.70 -2.23 -8.19
CA CYS A 35 14.76 -3.69 -8.21
C CYS A 35 13.64 -4.28 -9.08
N ALA A 36 13.96 -5.25 -9.93
CA ALA A 36 12.95 -5.92 -10.78
C ALA A 36 12.08 -6.95 -10.04
N ARG A 37 12.56 -7.48 -8.91
CA ARG A 37 11.94 -8.61 -8.19
C ARG A 37 12.08 -8.51 -6.68
N GLY A 38 11.12 -9.06 -5.98
CA GLY A 38 11.13 -9.23 -4.55
C GLY A 38 10.32 -10.43 -4.08
N GLU A 39 10.34 -10.67 -2.79
CA GLU A 39 9.62 -11.77 -2.16
C GLU A 39 8.86 -11.24 -0.94
N LEU A 40 7.58 -11.58 -0.87
CA LEU A 40 6.76 -11.38 0.31
C LEU A 40 6.84 -12.65 1.15
N VAL A 41 7.53 -12.55 2.28
CA VAL A 41 7.72 -13.64 3.23
C VAL A 41 6.73 -13.48 4.37
N GLN A 42 5.88 -14.47 4.57
CA GLN A 42 4.94 -14.53 5.67
C GLN A 42 5.42 -15.59 6.66
N ALA A 43 5.54 -15.22 7.94
CA ALA A 43 5.94 -16.12 9.00
C ALA A 43 4.87 -16.15 10.11
N PHE A 44 4.55 -17.33 10.64
CA PHE A 44 3.68 -17.46 11.81
C PHE A 44 4.30 -18.48 12.77
N ARG A 45 4.24 -18.17 14.07
CA ARG A 45 4.66 -19.08 15.14
C ARG A 45 3.50 -19.21 16.11
N GLU A 46 3.04 -20.45 16.33
CA GLU A 46 1.91 -20.70 17.23
C GLU A 46 2.30 -20.50 18.70
N ARG A 47 3.46 -21.05 19.12
CA ARG A 47 3.96 -20.89 20.48
C ARG A 47 5.45 -20.51 20.51
N PRO A 48 5.92 -19.79 21.54
CA PRO A 48 7.34 -19.52 21.72
C PRO A 48 8.15 -20.83 21.76
N GLY A 49 9.20 -20.91 20.94
CA GLY A 49 10.03 -22.12 20.80
C GLY A 49 9.72 -22.97 19.57
N ASP A 50 8.53 -22.83 18.97
CA ASP A 50 8.17 -23.58 17.77
C ASP A 50 8.93 -23.08 16.53
N ALA A 51 9.18 -24.00 15.60
CA ALA A 51 9.60 -23.66 14.24
C ALA A 51 8.49 -22.81 13.56
N PRO A 52 8.82 -21.67 12.95
CA PRO A 52 7.82 -20.85 12.29
C PRO A 52 7.34 -21.53 11.00
N THR A 53 6.04 -21.48 10.74
CA THR A 53 5.50 -21.71 9.40
C THR A 53 5.90 -20.53 8.53
N ILE A 54 6.56 -20.80 7.40
CA ILE A 54 7.00 -19.77 6.45
C ILE A 54 6.33 -20.01 5.10
N ARG A 55 5.78 -18.95 4.50
CA ARG A 55 5.33 -18.94 3.11
C ARG A 55 5.99 -17.80 2.39
N VAL A 56 6.46 -18.07 1.17
CA VAL A 56 7.13 -17.09 0.32
C VAL A 56 6.31 -16.93 -0.95
N ARG A 57 5.94 -15.69 -1.26
CA ARG A 57 5.32 -15.33 -2.53
C ARG A 57 6.28 -14.45 -3.34
N PRO A 58 6.76 -14.90 -4.50
CA PRO A 58 7.56 -14.07 -5.37
C PRO A 58 6.68 -12.97 -6.00
N VAL A 59 7.26 -11.78 -6.16
CA VAL A 59 6.63 -10.63 -6.81
C VAL A 59 7.62 -10.03 -7.80
N ALA A 60 7.16 -9.82 -9.03
CA ALA A 60 7.94 -9.18 -10.09
C ALA A 60 7.26 -7.89 -10.52
N MET A 61 8.07 -6.88 -10.82
CA MET A 61 7.62 -5.54 -11.19
C MET A 61 6.78 -5.55 -12.48
N ASP A 62 7.14 -6.40 -13.44
CA ASP A 62 6.55 -6.44 -14.79
C ASP A 62 5.49 -7.55 -14.94
N ALA A 63 5.04 -8.16 -13.84
CA ALA A 63 4.10 -9.29 -13.85
C ALA A 63 2.65 -8.85 -13.62
N GLU A 64 1.86 -9.63 -12.89
CA GLU A 64 0.39 -9.61 -12.71
C GLU A 64 -0.24 -8.23 -12.39
N HIS A 65 0.55 -7.22 -12.02
CA HIS A 65 0.07 -5.91 -11.58
C HIS A 65 0.81 -4.71 -12.19
N SER A 66 1.62 -4.92 -13.23
CA SER A 66 2.37 -3.83 -13.88
C SER A 66 1.43 -2.81 -14.55
N ALA A 67 0.44 -3.28 -15.32
CA ALA A 67 -0.56 -2.42 -15.96
C ALA A 67 -1.37 -1.63 -14.93
N GLY A 68 -1.87 -2.29 -13.88
CA GLY A 68 -2.63 -1.63 -12.81
C GLY A 68 -1.81 -0.59 -12.03
N TRP A 69 -0.49 -0.70 -11.99
CA TRP A 69 0.34 0.32 -11.36
C TRP A 69 0.29 1.64 -12.13
N ASP A 70 0.57 1.61 -13.43
CA ASP A 70 0.65 2.82 -14.25
C ASP A 70 -0.75 3.38 -14.55
N GLU A 71 -1.76 2.51 -14.74
CA GLU A 71 -3.12 2.92 -15.08
C GLU A 71 -3.94 3.38 -13.86
N GLU A 72 -3.74 2.79 -12.67
CA GLU A 72 -4.60 3.04 -11.51
C GLU A 72 -3.85 3.67 -10.34
N ILE A 73 -2.66 3.17 -9.99
CA ILE A 73 -1.97 3.58 -8.77
C ILE A 73 -1.30 4.95 -8.95
N VAL A 74 -0.53 5.14 -10.02
CA VAL A 74 0.19 6.40 -10.28
C VAL A 74 -0.78 7.60 -10.37
N PRO A 75 -1.89 7.54 -11.13
CA PRO A 75 -2.82 8.66 -11.20
C PRO A 75 -3.44 8.99 -9.84
N LYS A 76 -3.81 7.97 -9.05
CA LYS A 76 -4.36 8.17 -7.69
C LYS A 76 -3.34 8.79 -6.74
N LEU A 77 -2.07 8.38 -6.81
CA LEU A 77 -0.99 8.96 -6.00
C LEU A 77 -0.73 10.42 -6.37
N LEU A 78 -0.69 10.75 -7.66
CA LEU A 78 -0.52 12.13 -8.12
C LEU A 78 -1.69 13.02 -7.71
N HIS A 79 -2.92 12.52 -7.86
CA HIS A 79 -4.13 13.23 -7.43
C HIS A 79 -4.13 13.45 -5.90
N PHE A 80 -3.78 12.42 -5.12
CA PHE A 80 -3.62 12.56 -3.67
C PHE A 80 -2.54 13.59 -3.29
N ALA A 81 -1.38 13.54 -3.95
CA ALA A 81 -0.30 14.49 -3.72
C ALA A 81 -0.73 15.93 -4.03
N HIS A 82 -1.45 16.13 -5.14
CA HIS A 82 -2.01 17.42 -5.52
C HIS A 82 -2.96 17.97 -4.44
N ILE A 83 -3.91 17.15 -3.98
CA ILE A 83 -4.83 17.50 -2.90
C ILE A 83 -4.07 17.87 -1.62
N LEU A 84 -3.08 17.04 -1.25
CA LEU A 84 -2.29 17.23 -0.03
C LEU A 84 -1.53 18.56 -0.08
N LEU A 85 -0.93 18.89 -1.22
CA LEU A 85 -0.20 20.14 -1.42
C LEU A 85 -1.14 21.35 -1.36
N ARG A 86 -2.32 21.28 -2.01
CA ARG A 86 -3.36 22.32 -1.89
C ARG A 86 -3.79 22.52 -0.44
N ALA A 87 -4.09 21.44 0.28
CA ALA A 87 -4.47 21.53 1.69
C ALA A 87 -3.36 22.12 2.57
N ARG A 88 -2.08 21.86 2.26
CA ARG A 88 -0.93 22.40 2.99
C ARG A 88 -0.62 23.86 2.66
N ALA A 89 -1.15 24.41 1.56
CA ALA A 89 -0.88 25.79 1.19
C ALA A 89 -1.36 26.76 2.29
N PRO A 90 -0.58 27.80 2.63
CA PRO A 90 -0.94 28.74 3.70
C PRO A 90 -2.32 29.38 3.51
N ALA A 91 -2.68 29.69 2.27
CA ALA A 91 -3.97 30.27 1.89
C ALA A 91 -5.16 29.31 1.99
N SER A 92 -4.93 28.01 2.22
CA SER A 92 -5.97 26.96 2.18
C SER A 92 -6.43 26.52 3.57
N ARG A 93 -6.50 27.46 4.52
CA ARG A 93 -7.04 27.20 5.87
C ARG A 93 -8.49 26.70 5.81
N ASP A 94 -9.31 27.31 4.95
CA ASP A 94 -10.73 26.97 4.84
C ASP A 94 -10.92 25.59 4.21
N LEU A 95 -10.11 25.21 3.23
CA LEU A 95 -10.10 23.86 2.68
C LEU A 95 -9.77 22.81 3.75
N ARG A 96 -8.76 23.06 4.61
CA ARG A 96 -8.41 22.15 5.72
C ARG A 96 -9.56 22.01 6.72
N LEU A 97 -10.17 23.13 7.12
CA LEU A 97 -11.30 23.11 8.06
C LEU A 97 -12.50 22.39 7.48
N SER A 98 -12.80 22.61 6.20
CA SER A 98 -13.85 21.90 5.47
C SER A 98 -13.56 20.41 5.44
N LEU A 99 -12.36 19.97 5.05
CA LEU A 99 -12.02 18.53 5.04
C LEU A 99 -12.14 17.86 6.42
N LEU A 100 -11.81 18.57 7.51
CA LEU A 100 -11.92 18.04 8.87
C LEU A 100 -13.36 17.93 9.38
N ARG A 101 -14.22 18.89 9.02
CA ARG A 101 -15.60 19.00 9.54
C ARG A 101 -16.65 18.34 8.63
N SER A 102 -16.27 17.98 7.41
CA SER A 102 -17.17 17.44 6.40
C SER A 102 -17.46 15.94 6.58
N SER A 103 -18.64 15.53 6.11
CA SER A 103 -18.96 14.12 5.91
C SER A 103 -18.07 13.47 4.85
N VAL A 104 -18.02 12.13 4.82
CA VAL A 104 -17.28 11.39 3.78
C VAL A 104 -17.76 11.76 2.38
N ALA A 105 -19.07 11.86 2.17
CA ALA A 105 -19.64 12.23 0.87
C ALA A 105 -19.23 13.65 0.44
N HIS A 106 -19.26 14.62 1.35
CA HIS A 106 -18.88 15.99 1.05
C HIS A 106 -17.38 16.15 0.80
N ARG A 107 -16.52 15.42 1.54
CA ARG A 107 -15.09 15.32 1.24
C ARG A 107 -14.85 14.78 -0.16
N ALA A 108 -15.55 13.72 -0.55
CA ALA A 108 -15.41 13.15 -1.89
C ALA A 108 -15.83 14.12 -3.01
N GLN A 109 -16.61 15.16 -2.70
CA GLN A 109 -17.00 16.19 -3.65
C GLN A 109 -15.92 17.29 -3.73
N LEU A 110 -15.46 17.77 -2.58
CA LEU A 110 -14.36 18.76 -2.48
C LEU A 110 -13.04 18.30 -3.11
N LEU A 111 -12.83 16.98 -3.20
CA LEU A 111 -11.61 16.37 -3.73
C LEU A 111 -11.70 16.01 -5.22
N ARG A 112 -12.86 16.18 -5.88
CA ARG A 112 -13.02 15.93 -7.33
C ARG A 112 -12.63 17.13 -8.20
N ASP A 113 -12.60 18.33 -7.61
CA ASP A 113 -12.30 19.61 -8.28
C ASP A 113 -10.85 20.08 -8.04
#